data_AF-A0A819CC74-F1
#
_entry.id   AF-A0A819CC74-F1
#
_cell.length_a   1.000
_cell.length_b   1.000
_cell.length_c   1.000
_cell.angle_alpha   90.00
_cell.angle_beta   90.00
_cell.angle_gamma   90.00
#
_symmetry.space_group_name_H-M   'P 1'
#
loop_
_entity.id
_entity.type
_entity.pdbx_description
1 polymer ?
#
loop_
_entity_poly.entity_id
_entity_poly.type
_entity_poly.pdbx_seq_one_letter_code
_entity_poly.pdbx_strand_id
1 'polypeptide(L)'
;MNRQQISEQLKLMITELPPKLQERFQKDDLIEKLITISLDKNIFDIVNNLQETQARTEKTLFNERQKIIKQAKEQEADLTRKHSEDEARCADRPQHLNLLQAANKREYEAFVKRVADEQQRFDMKIVLDLDQKMLEQQTRLEKVGVSCMHATNKPQDVRLQMFIIEFIQRIGKQQHISSITENSN
;
A
#
# COMPACT_ATOMS: atom_id res chain seq x y z
N MET A 1 25.42 -16.44 7.17
CA MET A 1 26.36 -15.31 7.35
C MET A 1 26.74 -15.16 8.81
N ASN A 2 27.98 -14.78 9.10
CA ASN A 2 28.42 -14.44 10.45
C ASN A 2 28.20 -12.95 10.76
N ARG A 3 28.39 -12.56 12.03
CA ARG A 3 28.18 -11.17 12.51
C ARG A 3 28.95 -10.13 11.69
N GLN A 4 30.20 -10.43 11.34
CA GLN A 4 31.07 -9.51 10.59
C GLN A 4 30.55 -9.28 9.17
N GLN A 5 30.17 -10.34 8.47
CA GLN A 5 29.57 -10.25 7.14
C GLN A 5 28.28 -9.42 7.15
N ILE A 6 27.42 -9.60 8.17
CA ILE A 6 26.19 -8.81 8.32
C ILE A 6 26.52 -7.33 8.55
N SER A 7 27.50 -7.03 9.41
CA SER A 7 27.94 -5.66 9.69
C SER A 7 28.43 -4.95 8.41
N GLU A 8 29.27 -5.63 7.62
CA GLU A 8 29.79 -5.09 6.36
C GLU A 8 28.66 -4.83 5.35
N GLN A 9 27.73 -5.78 5.19
CA GLN A 9 26.58 -5.60 4.31
C GLN A 9 25.67 -4.45 4.75
N LEU A 10 25.35 -4.34 6.05
CA LEU A 10 24.55 -3.23 6.57
C LEU A 10 25.23 -1.88 6.35
N LYS A 11 26.55 -1.79 6.54
CA LYS A 11 27.30 -0.56 6.27
C LYS A 11 27.20 -0.16 4.80
N LEU A 12 27.36 -1.10 3.87
CA LEU A 12 27.19 -0.85 2.43
C LEU A 12 25.77 -0.35 2.12
N MET A 13 24.74 -1.02 2.65
CA MET A 13 23.35 -0.64 2.44
C MET A 13 23.03 0.76 3.01
N ILE A 14 23.65 1.16 4.12
CA ILE A 14 23.50 2.51 4.68
C ILE A 14 24.09 3.57 3.74
N THR A 15 25.20 3.29 3.03
CA THR A 15 25.77 4.26 2.08
C THR A 15 24.84 4.61 0.92
N GLU A 16 23.86 3.74 0.62
CA GLU A 16 22.84 3.96 -0.40
C GLU A 16 21.74 4.95 0.05
N LEU A 17 21.66 5.27 1.35
CA LEU A 17 20.62 6.12 1.91
C LEU A 17 20.93 7.63 1.78
N PRO A 18 19.93 8.52 1.83
CA PRO A 18 20.14 9.96 1.97
C PRO A 18 21.00 10.32 3.20
N PRO A 19 21.89 11.34 3.14
CA PRO A 19 22.84 11.66 4.22
C PRO A 19 22.20 11.85 5.60
N LYS A 20 21.04 12.51 5.66
CA LYS A 20 20.30 12.73 6.92
C LYS A 20 19.84 11.41 7.58
N LEU A 21 19.56 10.39 6.78
CA LEU A 21 19.21 9.07 7.30
C LEU A 21 20.46 8.32 7.72
N GLN A 22 21.56 8.37 6.95
CA GLN A 22 22.84 7.78 7.33
C GLN A 22 23.30 8.23 8.72
N GLU A 23 23.18 9.52 9.01
CA GLU A 23 23.53 10.11 10.31
C GLU A 23 22.71 9.51 11.47
N ARG A 24 21.43 9.19 11.25
CA ARG A 24 20.60 8.53 12.27
C ARG A 24 21.09 7.12 12.59
N PHE A 25 21.48 6.34 11.58
CA PHE A 25 22.03 4.99 11.80
C PHE A 25 23.32 5.01 12.61
N GLN A 26 24.13 6.06 12.47
CA GLN A 26 25.39 6.22 13.19
C GLN A 26 25.20 6.69 14.64
N LYS A 27 24.24 7.59 14.90
CA LYS A 27 24.01 8.16 16.24
C LYS A 27 23.25 7.24 17.20
N ASP A 28 22.34 6.41 16.67
CA ASP A 28 21.34 5.71 17.48
C ASP A 28 21.70 4.24 17.79
N ASP A 29 22.95 3.84 17.51
CA ASP A 29 23.46 2.46 17.62
C ASP A 29 22.60 1.43 16.85
N LEU A 30 21.99 1.88 15.75
CA LEU A 30 21.03 1.06 14.99
C LEU A 30 21.72 -0.07 14.25
N ILE A 31 22.98 0.10 13.87
CA ILE A 31 23.75 -0.93 13.17
C ILE A 31 23.89 -2.17 14.06
N GLU A 32 24.32 -2.02 15.31
CA GLU A 32 24.50 -3.17 16.22
C GLU A 32 23.16 -3.85 16.58
N LYS A 33 22.10 -3.06 16.75
CA LYS A 33 20.74 -3.56 16.93
C LYS A 33 20.28 -4.38 15.71
N LEU A 34 20.51 -3.87 14.50
CA LEU A 34 20.14 -4.56 13.26
C LEU A 34 20.96 -5.81 13.02
N ILE A 35 22.26 -5.81 13.36
CA ILE A 35 23.09 -7.00 13.32
C ILE A 35 22.48 -8.09 14.23
N THR A 36 22.09 -7.72 15.44
CA THR A 36 21.50 -8.66 16.41
C THR A 36 20.18 -9.22 15.90
N ILE A 37 19.29 -8.37 15.38
CA ILE A 37 18.01 -8.77 14.80
C ILE A 37 18.22 -9.69 13.58
N SER A 38 19.21 -9.38 12.74
CA SER A 38 19.51 -10.15 11.52
C SER A 38 20.17 -11.50 11.78
N LEU A 39 20.53 -11.81 13.02
CA LEU A 39 20.99 -13.14 13.42
C LEU A 39 19.82 -14.05 13.81
N ASP A 40 18.66 -13.48 14.12
CA ASP A 40 17.46 -14.23 14.48
C ASP A 40 16.62 -14.57 13.25
N LYS A 41 16.62 -15.86 12.88
CA LYS A 41 15.86 -16.36 11.72
C LYS A 41 14.35 -16.15 11.87
N ASN A 42 13.83 -16.18 13.09
CA ASN A 42 12.39 -16.00 13.34
C ASN A 42 11.94 -14.59 12.94
N ILE A 43 12.81 -13.57 13.07
CA ILE A 43 12.47 -12.21 12.65
C ILE A 43 12.28 -12.14 11.13
N PHE A 44 13.10 -12.84 10.34
CA PHE A 44 12.90 -12.90 8.89
C PHE A 44 11.55 -13.51 8.53
N ASP A 45 11.17 -14.62 9.17
CA ASP A 45 9.88 -15.26 8.94
C ASP A 45 8.72 -14.33 9.32
N ILE A 46 8.83 -13.61 10.45
CA ILE A 46 7.81 -12.64 10.86
C ILE A 46 7.68 -11.51 9.83
N VAL A 47 8.79 -10.92 9.40
CA VAL A 47 8.80 -9.82 8.42
C VAL A 47 8.25 -10.28 7.06
N ASN A 48 8.63 -11.47 6.60
CA ASN A 48 8.12 -12.05 5.35
C ASN A 48 6.61 -12.31 5.43
N ASN A 49 6.13 -12.93 6.52
CA ASN A 49 4.71 -13.16 6.73
C ASN A 49 3.90 -11.85 6.80
N LEU A 50 4.46 -10.81 7.41
CA LEU A 50 3.84 -9.48 7.44
C LEU A 50 3.76 -8.86 6.03
N GLN A 51 4.82 -8.99 5.23
CA GLN A 51 4.84 -8.52 3.84
C GLN A 51 3.80 -9.27 2.98
N GLU A 52 3.69 -10.59 3.12
CA GLU A 52 2.67 -11.37 2.41
C GLU A 52 1.25 -10.99 2.83
N THR A 53 1.04 -10.79 4.13
CA THR A 53 -0.26 -10.35 4.67
C THR A 53 -0.64 -8.97 4.12
N GLN A 54 0.32 -8.05 4.04
CA GLN A 54 0.16 -6.74 3.43
C GLN A 54 -0.21 -6.85 1.95
N ALA A 55 0.56 -7.61 1.16
CA ALA A 55 0.31 -7.77 -0.26
C ALA A 55 -1.09 -8.36 -0.55
N ARG A 56 -1.55 -9.32 0.28
CA ARG A 56 -2.92 -9.87 0.19
C ARG A 56 -3.99 -8.82 0.50
N THR A 57 -3.75 -7.99 1.51
CA THR A 57 -4.66 -6.90 1.89
C THR A 57 -4.75 -5.86 0.77
N GLU A 58 -3.61 -5.37 0.29
CA GLU A 58 -3.53 -4.40 -0.82
C GLU A 58 -4.21 -4.92 -2.08
N LYS A 59 -3.96 -6.19 -2.45
CA LYS A 59 -4.63 -6.84 -3.59
C LYS A 59 -6.15 -6.89 -3.42
N THR A 60 -6.63 -7.13 -2.20
CA THR A 60 -8.07 -7.19 -1.90
C THR A 60 -8.70 -5.80 -2.06
N LEU A 61 -8.13 -4.78 -1.43
CA LEU A 61 -8.58 -3.39 -1.53
C LEU A 61 -8.54 -2.87 -2.97
N PHE A 62 -7.49 -3.20 -3.72
CA PHE A 62 -7.38 -2.87 -5.14
C PHE A 62 -8.52 -3.50 -5.96
N ASN A 63 -8.77 -4.79 -5.76
CA ASN A 63 -9.83 -5.50 -6.49
C ASN A 63 -11.22 -4.95 -6.15
N GLU A 64 -11.48 -4.60 -4.89
CA GLU A 64 -12.73 -3.95 -4.48
C GLU A 64 -12.90 -2.59 -5.14
N ARG A 65 -11.84 -1.76 -5.18
CA ARG A 65 -11.85 -0.47 -5.88
C ARG A 65 -12.16 -0.63 -7.37
N GLN A 66 -11.56 -1.62 -8.03
CA GLN A 66 -11.81 -1.91 -9.44
C GLN A 66 -13.27 -2.31 -9.69
N LYS A 67 -13.91 -3.05 -8.77
CA LYS A 67 -15.33 -3.41 -8.88
C LYS A 67 -16.22 -2.17 -8.86
N ILE A 68 -15.99 -1.23 -7.95
CA ILE A 68 -16.77 0.03 -7.87
C ILE A 68 -16.63 0.84 -9.16
N ILE A 69 -15.41 0.99 -9.67
CA ILE A 69 -15.16 1.71 -10.93
C ILE A 69 -15.86 1.03 -12.10
N LYS A 70 -15.80 -0.30 -12.17
CA LYS A 70 -16.48 -1.07 -13.22
C LYS A 70 -17.99 -0.89 -13.16
N GLN A 71 -18.59 -1.02 -11.96
CA GLN A 71 -20.01 -0.83 -11.74
C GLN A 71 -20.47 0.59 -12.12
N ALA A 72 -19.69 1.62 -11.79
CA ALA A 72 -19.99 2.99 -12.19
C ALA A 72 -20.02 3.16 -13.72
N LYS A 73 -19.04 2.57 -14.44
CA LYS A 73 -19.01 2.60 -15.91
C LYS A 73 -20.19 1.87 -16.55
N GLU A 74 -20.59 0.73 -15.99
CA GLU A 74 -21.75 -0.03 -16.45
C GLU A 74 -23.04 0.79 -16.25
N GLN A 75 -23.22 1.39 -15.07
CA GLN A 75 -24.37 2.26 -14.78
C GLN A 75 -24.40 3.50 -15.67
N GLU A 76 -23.24 4.09 -15.98
CA GLU A 76 -23.14 5.24 -16.88
C GLU A 76 -23.60 4.86 -18.29
N ALA A 77 -23.11 3.74 -18.82
CA ALA A 77 -23.49 3.26 -20.15
C ALA A 77 -25.00 2.98 -20.26
N ASP A 78 -25.60 2.35 -19.24
CA ASP A 78 -27.04 2.10 -19.19
C ASP A 78 -27.85 3.40 -19.10
N LEU A 79 -27.39 4.36 -18.31
CA LEU A 79 -28.04 5.67 -18.16
C LEU A 79 -28.02 6.43 -19.49
N THR A 80 -26.86 6.52 -20.14
CA THR A 80 -26.71 7.18 -21.45
C THR A 80 -27.54 6.49 -22.53
N ARG A 81 -27.58 5.15 -22.55
CA ARG A 81 -28.42 4.39 -23.47
C ARG A 81 -29.90 4.73 -23.26
N LYS A 82 -30.37 4.70 -22.02
CA LYS A 82 -31.76 5.04 -21.67
C LYS A 82 -32.11 6.47 -22.08
N HIS A 83 -31.25 7.45 -21.77
CA HIS A 83 -31.44 8.85 -22.18
C HIS A 83 -31.56 8.98 -23.70
N SER A 84 -30.69 8.30 -24.45
CA SER A 84 -30.74 8.29 -25.92
C SER A 84 -32.03 7.67 -26.46
N GLU A 85 -32.50 6.55 -25.89
CA GLU A 85 -33.76 5.90 -26.30
C GLU A 85 -34.98 6.79 -26.01
N ASP A 86 -35.01 7.45 -24.86
CA ASP A 86 -36.11 8.32 -24.45
C ASP A 86 -36.18 9.60 -25.29
N GLU A 87 -35.03 10.18 -25.65
CA GLU A 87 -34.94 11.32 -26.56
C GLU A 87 -35.42 10.95 -27.97
N ALA A 88 -35.02 9.78 -28.49
CA ALA A 88 -35.49 9.28 -29.78
C ALA A 88 -37.02 9.10 -29.81
N ARG A 89 -37.63 8.61 -28.71
CA ARG A 89 -39.09 8.48 -28.58
C ARG A 89 -39.85 9.80 -28.57
N CYS A 90 -39.17 10.92 -28.30
CA CYS A 90 -39.78 12.25 -28.21
C CYS A 90 -39.34 13.20 -29.34
N ALA A 91 -38.61 12.70 -30.34
CA ALA A 91 -38.04 13.50 -31.43
C ALA A 91 -39.07 14.42 -32.13
N ASP A 92 -40.29 13.92 -32.33
CA ASP A 92 -41.35 14.63 -33.06
C ASP A 92 -42.06 15.71 -32.21
N ARG A 93 -41.70 15.87 -30.94
CA ARG A 93 -42.36 16.77 -29.98
C ARG A 93 -41.33 17.73 -29.34
N PRO A 94 -40.97 18.84 -30.00
CA PRO A 94 -39.85 19.70 -29.59
C PRO A 94 -39.93 20.24 -28.15
N GLN A 95 -41.12 20.64 -27.70
CA GLN A 95 -41.30 21.15 -26.34
C GLN A 95 -41.10 20.06 -25.27
N HIS A 96 -41.59 18.84 -25.53
CA HIS A 96 -41.38 17.70 -24.65
C HIS A 96 -39.93 17.23 -24.65
N LEU A 97 -39.27 17.26 -25.82
CA LEU A 97 -37.85 16.92 -25.95
C LEU A 97 -36.96 17.85 -25.11
N ASN A 98 -37.20 19.17 -25.14
CA ASN A 98 -36.43 20.13 -24.34
C ASN A 98 -36.57 19.88 -22.84
N LEU A 99 -37.79 19.59 -22.37
CA LEU A 99 -38.05 19.26 -20.96
C LEU A 99 -37.38 17.94 -20.56
N LEU A 100 -37.43 16.93 -21.44
CA LEU A 100 -36.78 15.64 -21.23
C LEU A 100 -35.26 15.77 -21.17
N GLN A 101 -34.63 16.49 -22.11
CA GLN A 101 -33.19 16.74 -22.10
C GLN A 101 -32.72 17.46 -20.84
N ALA A 102 -33.51 18.44 -20.36
CA ALA A 102 -33.23 19.10 -19.09
C ALA A 102 -33.33 18.14 -17.90
N ALA A 103 -34.28 17.20 -17.91
CA ALA A 103 -34.41 16.16 -16.89
C ALA A 103 -33.26 15.14 -16.95
N ASN A 104 -32.91 14.63 -18.14
CA ASN A 104 -31.78 13.72 -18.38
C ASN A 104 -30.47 14.33 -17.91
N LYS A 105 -30.23 15.61 -18.26
CA LYS A 105 -29.03 16.34 -17.81
C LYS A 105 -28.95 16.40 -16.28
N ARG A 106 -30.05 16.74 -15.60
CA ARG A 106 -30.10 16.77 -14.12
C ARG A 106 -29.87 15.40 -13.51
N GLU A 107 -30.45 14.34 -14.09
CA GLU A 107 -30.25 12.96 -13.64
C GLU A 107 -28.78 12.55 -13.81
N TYR A 108 -28.17 12.88 -14.95
CA TYR A 108 -26.75 12.58 -15.21
C TYR A 108 -25.83 13.36 -14.27
N GLU A 109 -26.06 14.64 -14.03
CA GLU A 109 -25.30 15.44 -13.06
C GLU A 109 -25.41 14.85 -11.63
N ALA A 110 -26.60 14.42 -11.23
CA ALA A 110 -26.82 13.76 -9.94
C ALA A 110 -26.13 12.39 -9.87
N PHE A 111 -26.11 11.64 -10.97
CA PHE A 111 -25.38 10.37 -11.10
C PHE A 111 -23.87 10.59 -10.95
N VAL A 112 -23.28 11.52 -11.70
CA VAL A 112 -21.84 11.83 -11.64
C VAL A 112 -21.43 12.23 -10.22
N LYS A 113 -22.21 13.10 -9.57
CA LYS A 113 -21.95 13.50 -8.19
C LYS A 113 -21.98 12.30 -7.23
N ARG A 114 -22.99 11.44 -7.32
CA ARG A 114 -23.13 10.24 -6.48
C ARG A 114 -21.96 9.27 -6.66
N VAL A 115 -21.55 9.02 -7.91
CA VAL A 115 -20.40 8.15 -8.22
C VAL A 115 -19.11 8.72 -7.66
N ALA A 116 -18.89 10.03 -7.81
CA ALA A 116 -17.72 10.70 -7.25
C ALA A 116 -17.68 10.59 -5.71
N ASP A 117 -18.81 10.83 -5.04
CA ASP A 117 -18.93 10.71 -3.58
C ASP A 117 -18.69 9.27 -3.11
N GLU A 118 -19.23 8.27 -3.82
CA GLU A 118 -19.03 6.84 -3.51
C GLU A 118 -17.57 6.43 -3.67
N GLN A 119 -16.94 6.82 -4.77
CA GLN A 119 -15.52 6.54 -5.02
C GLN A 119 -14.63 7.22 -3.98
N GLN A 120 -14.90 8.48 -3.63
CA GLN A 120 -14.14 9.19 -2.60
C GLN A 120 -14.27 8.52 -1.22
N ARG A 121 -15.48 8.08 -0.84
CA ARG A 121 -15.71 7.36 0.42
C ARG A 121 -14.92 6.06 0.46
N PHE A 122 -14.87 5.32 -0.65
CA PHE A 122 -14.10 4.09 -0.73
C PHE A 122 -12.60 4.34 -0.69
N ASP A 123 -12.11 5.36 -1.39
CA ASP A 123 -10.70 5.75 -1.38
C ASP A 123 -10.25 6.18 0.03
N MET A 124 -11.11 6.90 0.77
CA MET A 124 -10.85 7.22 2.18
C MET A 124 -10.79 5.97 3.06
N LYS A 125 -11.71 5.02 2.86
CA LYS A 125 -11.70 3.74 3.58
C LYS A 125 -10.40 2.97 3.33
N ILE A 126 -9.90 2.93 2.09
CA ILE A 126 -8.61 2.29 1.77
C ILE A 126 -7.48 2.90 2.61
N VAL A 127 -7.39 4.24 2.67
CA VAL A 127 -6.33 4.92 3.42
C VAL A 127 -6.41 4.55 4.91
N LEU A 128 -7.61 4.59 5.50
CA LEU A 128 -7.82 4.23 6.90
C LEU A 128 -7.46 2.76 7.19
N ASP A 129 -7.85 1.84 6.30
CA ASP A 129 -7.55 0.42 6.43
C ASP A 129 -6.02 0.19 6.34
N LEU A 130 -5.31 0.91 5.46
CA LEU A 130 -3.86 0.83 5.34
C LEU A 130 -3.14 1.43 6.56
N ASP A 131 -3.60 2.56 7.09
CA ASP A 131 -3.03 3.18 8.30
C ASP A 131 -3.18 2.26 9.51
N GLN A 132 -4.35 1.62 9.66
CA GLN A 132 -4.58 0.64 10.71
C GLN A 132 -3.66 -0.57 10.57
N LYS A 133 -3.42 -1.05 9.33
CA LYS A 133 -2.48 -2.16 9.08
C LYS A 133 -1.04 -1.78 9.39
N MET A 134 -0.62 -0.57 9.03
CA MET A 134 0.71 -0.05 9.38
C MET A 134 0.90 -0.04 10.90
N LEU A 135 -0.09 0.46 11.65
CA LEU A 135 -0.05 0.49 13.12
C LEU A 135 0.06 -0.92 13.73
N GLU A 136 -0.72 -1.87 13.21
CA GLU A 136 -0.65 -3.28 13.62
C GLU A 136 0.73 -3.89 13.37
N GLN A 137 1.32 -3.61 12.21
CA GLN A 137 2.66 -4.08 11.84
C GLN A 137 3.75 -3.48 12.73
N GLN A 138 3.74 -2.17 12.94
CA GLN A 138 4.64 -1.48 13.87
C GLN A 138 4.57 -2.12 15.25
N THR A 139 3.36 -2.21 15.82
CA THR A 139 3.12 -2.80 17.15
C THR A 139 3.60 -4.24 17.24
N ARG A 140 3.39 -5.05 16.18
CA ARG A 140 3.83 -6.44 16.15
C ARG A 140 5.36 -6.53 16.11
N LEU A 141 6.01 -5.72 15.28
CA LEU A 141 7.47 -5.69 15.15
C LEU A 141 8.15 -5.18 16.43
N GLU A 142 7.57 -4.17 17.09
CA GLU A 142 8.02 -3.69 18.40
C GLU A 142 7.96 -4.80 19.47
N LYS A 143 6.85 -5.54 19.52
CA LYS A 143 6.66 -6.65 20.49
C LYS A 143 7.66 -7.80 20.30
N VAL A 144 8.13 -8.03 19.08
CA VAL A 144 9.15 -9.06 18.81
C VAL A 144 10.58 -8.50 18.91
N GLY A 145 10.75 -7.26 19.38
CA GLY A 145 12.05 -6.67 19.67
C GLY A 145 12.75 -6.04 18.46
N VAL A 146 12.05 -5.83 17.34
CA VAL A 146 12.64 -5.11 16.21
C VAL A 146 12.78 -3.64 16.56
N SER A 147 14.02 -3.17 16.58
CA SER A 147 14.36 -1.81 16.98
C SER A 147 13.69 -0.76 16.10
N CYS A 148 13.34 0.36 16.73
CA CYS A 148 12.69 1.53 16.10
C CYS A 148 11.28 1.31 15.54
N MET A 149 10.65 0.17 15.75
CA MET A 149 9.31 -0.16 15.25
C MET A 149 8.14 0.33 16.12
N HIS A 150 8.35 1.39 16.90
CA HIS A 150 7.28 1.97 17.71
C HIS A 150 6.16 2.56 16.83
N ALA A 151 4.93 2.59 17.37
CA ALA A 151 3.80 3.21 16.70
C ALA A 151 4.07 4.70 16.38
N THR A 152 4.03 5.07 15.09
CA THR A 152 4.29 6.45 14.65
C THR A 152 3.66 6.74 13.30
N ASN A 153 3.19 7.98 13.12
CA ASN A 153 2.72 8.53 11.85
C ASN A 153 3.64 9.66 11.33
N LYS A 154 4.77 9.91 12.00
CA LYS A 154 5.73 10.93 11.57
C LYS A 154 6.42 10.46 10.30
N PRO A 155 6.33 11.19 9.17
CA PRO A 155 6.85 10.70 7.88
C PRO A 155 8.33 10.33 7.89
N GLN A 156 9.14 11.01 8.71
CA GLN A 156 10.57 10.73 8.85
C GLN A 156 10.82 9.39 9.55
N ASP A 157 10.05 9.08 10.59
CA ASP A 157 10.22 7.87 11.39
C ASP A 157 9.63 6.66 10.65
N VAL A 158 8.49 6.82 9.97
CA VAL A 158 7.94 5.80 9.08
C VAL A 158 8.94 5.44 7.97
N ARG A 159 9.57 6.43 7.32
CA ARG A 159 10.62 6.16 6.33
C ARG A 159 11.80 5.38 6.91
N LEU A 160 12.25 5.74 8.11
CA LEU A 160 13.33 5.00 8.77
C LEU A 160 12.93 3.54 9.02
N GLN A 161 11.71 3.30 9.51
CA GLN A 161 11.18 1.95 9.71
C GLN A 161 11.10 1.16 8.41
N MET A 162 10.68 1.79 7.30
CA MET A 162 10.66 1.16 5.98
C MET A 162 12.06 0.70 5.54
N PHE A 163 13.08 1.54 5.72
CA PHE A 163 14.48 1.15 5.40
C PHE A 163 14.98 0.03 6.29
N ILE A 164 14.61 0.02 7.59
CA ILE A 164 14.96 -1.08 8.49
C ILE A 164 14.36 -2.40 8.01
N ILE A 165 13.07 -2.41 7.63
CA ILE A 165 12.40 -3.60 7.09
C ILE A 165 13.08 -4.07 5.80
N GLU A 166 13.38 -3.15 4.89
CA GLU A 166 14.10 -3.45 3.66
C GLU A 166 15.47 -4.09 3.95
N PHE A 167 16.18 -3.57 4.95
CA PHE A 167 17.49 -4.09 5.31
C PHE A 167 17.42 -5.52 5.85
N ILE A 168 16.48 -5.77 6.76
CA ILE A 168 16.21 -7.12 7.30
C ILE A 168 15.89 -8.09 6.15
N GLN A 169 15.05 -7.69 5.20
CA GLN A 169 14.70 -8.53 4.05
C GLN A 169 15.89 -8.81 3.12
N ARG A 170 16.72 -7.79 2.80
CA ARG A 170 17.91 -7.96 1.95
C ARG A 170 18.92 -8.89 2.59
N ILE A 171 19.19 -8.73 3.88
CA ILE A 171 20.10 -9.61 4.62
C ILE A 171 19.54 -11.03 4.67
N GLY A 172 18.25 -11.21 4.97
CA GLY A 172 17.60 -12.53 4.96
C GLY A 172 17.73 -13.26 3.62
N LYS A 173 17.54 -12.55 2.49
CA LYS A 173 17.71 -13.10 1.14
C LYS A 173 19.16 -13.55 0.87
N GLN A 174 20.14 -12.72 1.25
CA GLN A 174 21.56 -13.07 1.08
C GLN A 174 21.93 -14.32 1.90
N GLN A 175 21.45 -14.41 3.14
CA GLN A 175 21.68 -15.60 3.98
C GLN A 175 21.09 -16.87 3.38
N HIS A 176 19.90 -16.79 2.79
CA HIS A 176 19.27 -17.91 2.11
C HIS A 176 20.06 -18.36 0.88
N ILE A 177 20.52 -17.42 0.05
CA ILE A 177 21.35 -17.73 -1.13
C ILE A 177 22.64 -18.43 -0.73
N SER A 178 23.36 -17.90 0.28
CA SER A 178 24.59 -18.54 0.78
C SER A 178 24.37 -19.99 1.22
N SER A 179 23.23 -20.28 1.87
CA SER A 179 22.92 -21.64 2.33
C SER A 179 22.62 -22.63 1.18
N ILE A 180 22.09 -22.15 0.06
CA ILE A 180 21.87 -22.99 -1.13
C ILE A 180 23.20 -23.29 -1.82
N THR A 181 24.08 -22.28 -1.95
CA THR A 181 25.38 -22.44 -2.61
C THR A 181 26.33 -23.33 -1.81
N GLU A 182 26.23 -23.34 -0.48
CA GLU A 182 27.02 -24.23 0.39
C GLU A 182 26.55 -25.69 0.33
N ASN A 183 25.25 -25.94 0.11
CA ASN A 183 24.69 -27.29 -0.01
C ASN A 183 24.79 -27.90 -1.42
N SER A 184 25.24 -27.13 -2.41
CA SER A 184 25.36 -27.56 -3.82
C SER A 184 26.80 -27.88 -4.24
N ASN A 185 27.77 -27.74 -3.32
CA ASN A 185 29.18 -28.11 -3.46
C ASN A 185 29.52 -29.26 -2.51
#